data_AF-A0A2D8K6A4-F1
#
_entry.id   AF-A0A2D8K6A4-F1
#
_cell.length_a   1.000
_cell.length_b   1.000
_cell.length_c   1.000
_cell.angle_alpha   90.00
_cell.angle_beta   90.00
_cell.angle_gamma   90.00
#
_symmetry.space_group_name_H-M   'P 1'
#
loop_
_entity.id
_entity.type
_entity.pdbx_description
1 polymer ?
#
loop_
_entity_poly.entity_id
_entity_poly.type
_entity_poly.pdbx_seq_one_letter_code
_entity_poly.pdbx_strand_id
1 'polypeptide(L)'
;ETNTGPLGHGLPVAVGMAKAAKLDKAGWRTFVITGDGEMQEGSNWEAIMAGAHFGLDNLTLIIDHNRLQQGARLADTNNIAPLAPKLEAFGWAVEEIDGHDMEAICRALSTDAITPGRPKCIVAHTNKGHGISFMSDNVAWHHKVPNEEQYRQAMAELEEAIR
;
A
#
# COMPACT_ATOMS: atom_id res chain seq x y z
N GLU A 1 4.36 -5.25 14.65
CA GLU A 1 3.61 -3.97 14.66
C GLU A 1 4.37 -2.86 15.35
N THR A 2 4.05 -1.60 15.00
CA THR A 2 4.73 -0.40 15.48
C THR A 2 3.78 0.81 15.54
N ASN A 3 4.14 1.84 16.30
CA ASN A 3 3.52 3.16 16.18
C ASN A 3 3.95 3.81 14.84
N THR A 4 2.99 4.38 14.14
CA THR A 4 3.18 5.06 12.84
C THR A 4 2.62 6.48 12.90
N GLY A 5 2.62 7.20 11.78
CA GLY A 5 2.17 8.59 11.67
C GLY A 5 3.12 9.42 10.82
N PRO A 6 4.42 9.48 11.19
CA PRO A 6 5.45 9.99 10.29
C PRO A 6 5.58 9.06 9.09
N LEU A 7 5.29 9.57 7.89
CA LEU A 7 5.38 8.82 6.65
C LEU A 7 6.80 8.33 6.40
N GLY A 8 6.94 7.18 5.77
CA GLY A 8 8.23 6.62 5.37
C GLY A 8 8.96 5.83 6.44
N HIS A 9 8.45 5.74 7.67
CA HIS A 9 9.05 4.94 8.74
C HIS A 9 8.47 3.52 8.86
N GLY A 10 7.27 3.27 8.34
CA GLY A 10 6.61 1.96 8.44
C GLY A 10 7.40 0.87 7.72
N LEU A 11 7.79 1.10 6.46
CA LEU A 11 8.53 0.13 5.66
C LEU A 11 9.94 -0.18 6.22
N PRO A 12 10.77 0.80 6.64
CA PRO A 12 12.02 0.51 7.34
C PRO A 12 11.85 -0.41 8.56
N VAL A 13 10.83 -0.16 9.39
CA VAL A 13 10.53 -1.03 10.55
C VAL A 13 10.11 -2.44 10.09
N ALA A 14 9.28 -2.54 9.05
CA ALA A 14 8.86 -3.82 8.47
C ALA A 14 10.04 -4.62 7.90
N VAL A 15 11.02 -3.97 7.27
CA VAL A 15 12.28 -4.61 6.85
C VAL A 15 13.01 -5.23 8.04
N GLY A 16 13.11 -4.50 9.15
CA GLY A 16 13.71 -5.01 10.40
C GLY A 16 12.96 -6.23 10.94
N MET A 17 11.62 -6.19 10.97
CA MET A 17 10.78 -7.30 11.43
C MET A 17 10.90 -8.55 10.53
N ALA A 18 10.91 -8.36 9.21
CA ALA A 18 11.09 -9.45 8.25
C ALA A 18 12.49 -10.08 8.36
N LYS A 19 13.52 -9.25 8.57
CA LYS A 19 14.89 -9.69 8.81
C LYS A 19 15.01 -10.50 10.10
N ALA A 20 14.38 -10.05 11.19
CA ALA A 20 14.35 -10.78 12.45
C ALA A 20 13.74 -12.18 12.28
N ALA A 21 12.62 -12.29 11.55
CA ALA A 21 11.99 -13.59 11.26
C ALA A 21 12.96 -14.57 10.59
N LYS A 22 13.74 -14.09 9.61
CA LYS A 22 14.73 -14.91 8.90
C LYS A 22 15.87 -15.36 9.82
N LEU A 23 16.35 -14.48 10.70
CA LEU A 23 17.39 -14.81 11.68
C LEU A 23 16.90 -15.86 12.70
N ASP A 24 15.67 -15.72 13.16
CA ASP A 24 15.05 -16.62 14.13
C ASP A 24 14.50 -17.90 13.50
N LYS A 25 14.63 -18.07 12.18
CA LYS A 25 14.03 -19.17 11.39
C LYS A 25 12.52 -19.30 11.64
N ALA A 26 11.85 -18.19 11.87
CA ALA A 26 10.44 -18.17 12.14
C ALA A 26 9.60 -18.16 10.86
N GLY A 27 8.38 -18.71 10.96
CA GLY A 27 7.47 -18.87 9.82
C GLY A 27 6.55 -17.68 9.53
N TRP A 28 6.69 -16.56 10.23
CA TRP A 28 5.79 -15.42 10.01
C TRP A 28 6.18 -14.59 8.79
N ARG A 29 5.16 -13.97 8.18
CA ARG A 29 5.30 -13.00 7.10
C ARG A 29 5.07 -11.60 7.65
N THR A 30 5.74 -10.62 7.09
CA THR A 30 5.59 -9.20 7.44
C THR A 30 4.89 -8.49 6.30
N PHE A 31 3.80 -7.78 6.64
CA PHE A 31 3.05 -6.96 5.70
C PHE A 31 3.17 -5.49 6.10
N VAL A 32 3.25 -4.61 5.12
CA VAL A 32 3.23 -3.17 5.33
C VAL A 32 2.44 -2.51 4.20
N ILE A 33 1.57 -1.59 4.57
CA ILE A 33 0.78 -0.78 3.63
C ILE A 33 1.37 0.63 3.64
N THR A 34 1.60 1.20 2.46
CA THR A 34 1.97 2.60 2.28
C THR A 34 1.03 3.29 1.32
N GLY A 35 0.94 4.62 1.41
CA GLY A 35 0.32 5.42 0.35
C GLY A 35 1.29 5.66 -0.81
N ASP A 36 0.78 5.88 -2.02
CA ASP A 36 1.62 6.31 -3.15
C ASP A 36 2.32 7.66 -2.93
N GLY A 37 1.71 8.57 -2.16
CA GLY A 37 2.38 9.79 -1.72
C GLY A 37 3.46 9.57 -0.66
N GLU A 38 3.26 8.61 0.24
CA GLU A 38 4.29 8.20 1.21
C GLU A 38 5.54 7.64 0.50
N MET A 39 5.39 7.04 -0.68
CA MET A 39 6.53 6.57 -1.48
C MET A 39 7.47 7.69 -1.95
N GLN A 40 7.11 8.97 -1.79
CA GLN A 40 8.03 10.09 -2.03
C GLN A 40 9.12 10.19 -0.95
N GLU A 41 8.93 9.58 0.23
CA GLU A 41 9.93 9.59 1.30
C GLU A 41 11.16 8.76 0.95
N GLY A 42 12.35 9.35 1.11
CA GLY A 42 13.62 8.71 0.80
C GLY A 42 13.87 7.42 1.57
N SER A 43 13.42 7.37 2.83
CA SER A 43 13.57 6.20 3.71
C SER A 43 12.88 4.95 3.16
N ASN A 44 11.79 5.10 2.40
CA ASN A 44 11.15 3.97 1.73
C ASN A 44 12.07 3.36 0.66
N TRP A 45 12.80 4.19 -0.09
CA TRP A 45 13.74 3.71 -1.11
C TRP A 45 14.97 3.04 -0.49
N GLU A 46 15.46 3.57 0.63
CA GLU A 46 16.50 2.90 1.43
C GLU A 46 16.05 1.53 1.92
N ALA A 47 14.82 1.43 2.44
CA ALA A 47 14.24 0.17 2.90
C ALA A 47 13.98 -0.81 1.75
N ILE A 48 13.53 -0.33 0.57
CA ILE A 48 13.38 -1.13 -0.65
C ILE A 48 14.72 -1.76 -1.05
N MET A 49 15.79 -0.97 -1.10
CA MET A 49 17.15 -1.47 -1.38
C MET A 49 17.57 -2.55 -0.37
N ALA A 50 17.37 -2.29 0.93
CA ALA A 50 17.74 -3.23 1.98
C ALA A 50 16.93 -4.55 1.91
N GLY A 51 15.62 -4.47 1.65
CA GLY A 51 14.74 -5.63 1.56
C GLY A 51 15.17 -6.60 0.44
N ALA A 52 15.58 -6.05 -0.71
CA ALA A 52 16.12 -6.85 -1.81
C ALA A 52 17.51 -7.41 -1.50
N HIS A 53 18.41 -6.58 -0.95
CA HIS A 53 19.76 -7.02 -0.56
C HIS A 53 19.73 -8.21 0.41
N PHE A 54 18.79 -8.22 1.35
CA PHE A 54 18.63 -9.31 2.31
C PHE A 54 17.77 -10.47 1.83
N GLY A 55 17.22 -10.41 0.61
CA GLY A 55 16.37 -11.46 0.04
C GLY A 55 15.12 -11.75 0.87
N LEU A 56 14.44 -10.71 1.36
CA LEU A 56 13.30 -10.82 2.29
C LEU A 56 12.00 -11.26 1.59
N ASP A 57 11.94 -12.48 1.07
CA ASP A 57 10.73 -13.07 0.46
C ASP A 57 9.54 -13.24 1.42
N ASN A 58 9.75 -13.02 2.72
CA ASN A 58 8.74 -12.98 3.75
C ASN A 58 8.20 -11.56 4.03
N LEU A 59 8.65 -10.55 3.28
CA LEU A 59 8.17 -9.17 3.33
C LEU A 59 7.26 -8.88 2.13
N THR A 60 6.07 -8.34 2.40
CA THR A 60 5.15 -7.84 1.38
C THR A 60 4.82 -6.37 1.64
N LEU A 61 5.18 -5.52 0.68
CA LEU A 61 4.76 -4.12 0.61
C LEU A 61 3.47 -4.04 -0.22
N ILE A 62 2.49 -3.30 0.27
CA ILE A 62 1.26 -2.98 -0.45
C ILE A 62 1.21 -1.47 -0.61
N ILE A 63 1.27 -0.98 -1.84
CA ILE A 63 1.14 0.44 -2.13
C ILE A 63 -0.32 0.72 -2.50
N ASP A 64 -1.01 1.50 -1.67
CA ASP A 64 -2.32 2.07 -1.98
C ASP A 64 -2.14 3.17 -3.04
N HIS A 65 -2.27 2.81 -4.32
CA HIS A 65 -2.09 3.70 -5.44
C HIS A 65 -3.42 4.37 -5.84
N ASN A 66 -3.90 5.25 -4.97
CA ASN A 66 -5.15 6.01 -5.16
C ASN A 66 -4.95 7.33 -5.95
N ARG A 67 -3.70 7.74 -6.21
CA ARG A 67 -3.27 8.92 -6.98
C ARG A 67 -3.54 10.27 -6.31
N LEU A 68 -3.97 10.28 -5.03
CA LEU A 68 -4.37 11.49 -4.29
C LEU A 68 -3.61 11.66 -2.97
N GLN A 69 -3.01 12.85 -2.81
CA GLN A 69 -2.31 13.27 -1.60
C GLN A 69 -3.14 14.24 -0.76
N GLN A 70 -2.50 14.89 0.23
CA GLN A 70 -3.12 16.01 0.93
C GLN A 70 -3.30 17.18 -0.04
N GLY A 71 -4.56 17.46 -0.41
CA GLY A 71 -4.96 18.65 -1.17
C GLY A 71 -4.69 18.62 -2.68
N ALA A 72 -3.95 17.65 -3.21
CA ALA A 72 -3.60 17.58 -4.62
C ALA A 72 -3.48 16.14 -5.14
N ARG A 73 -3.47 15.98 -6.47
CA ARG A 73 -3.15 14.69 -7.10
C ARG A 73 -1.63 14.46 -7.06
N LEU A 74 -1.21 13.21 -7.08
CA LEU A 74 0.21 12.83 -7.17
C LEU A 74 0.90 13.46 -8.39
N ALA A 75 0.19 13.51 -9.53
CA ALA A 75 0.69 14.09 -10.77
C ALA A 75 0.96 15.60 -10.70
N ASP A 76 0.25 16.31 -9.81
CA ASP A 76 0.34 17.77 -9.64
C ASP A 76 1.33 18.18 -8.53
N THR A 77 1.98 17.20 -7.90
CA THR A 77 2.96 17.40 -6.83
C THR A 77 4.32 16.86 -7.27
N ASN A 78 4.74 15.70 -6.75
CA ASN A 78 5.96 15.01 -7.13
C ASN A 78 5.60 13.63 -7.69
N ASN A 79 5.38 13.57 -9.00
CA ASN A 79 4.89 12.36 -9.63
C ASN A 79 5.94 11.24 -9.63
N ILE A 80 5.72 10.23 -8.79
CA ILE A 80 6.64 9.09 -8.66
C ILE A 80 6.22 7.87 -9.50
N ALA A 81 5.06 7.93 -10.17
CA ALA A 81 4.64 6.89 -11.08
C ALA A 81 5.52 6.87 -12.36
N PRO A 82 5.64 5.72 -13.06
CA PRO A 82 5.16 4.39 -12.66
C PRO A 82 6.01 3.80 -11.52
N LEU A 83 5.34 3.16 -10.55
CA LEU A 83 5.99 2.57 -9.36
C LEU A 83 6.59 1.20 -9.64
N ALA A 84 5.87 0.33 -10.36
CA ALA A 84 6.28 -1.04 -10.62
C ALA A 84 7.70 -1.18 -11.21
N PRO A 85 8.05 -0.53 -12.34
CA PRO A 85 9.39 -0.65 -12.92
C PRO A 85 10.50 -0.11 -12.00
N LYS A 86 10.20 0.82 -11.07
CA LYS A 86 11.19 1.31 -10.11
C LYS A 86 11.50 0.23 -9.07
N LEU A 87 10.49 -0.42 -8.51
CA LEU A 87 10.68 -1.46 -7.51
C LEU A 87 11.26 -2.75 -8.12
N GLU A 88 10.89 -3.08 -9.35
CA GLU A 88 11.52 -4.17 -10.13
C GLU A 88 13.02 -3.91 -10.33
N ALA A 89 13.41 -2.67 -10.64
CA ALA A 89 14.82 -2.30 -10.77
C ALA A 89 15.62 -2.47 -9.46
N PHE A 90 14.96 -2.41 -8.30
CA PHE A 90 15.54 -2.74 -7.00
C PHE A 90 15.52 -4.24 -6.68
N GLY A 91 14.98 -5.10 -7.55
CA GLY A 91 14.96 -6.56 -7.38
C GLY A 91 13.69 -7.13 -6.73
N TRP A 92 12.66 -6.30 -6.49
CA TRP A 92 11.39 -6.76 -5.90
C TRP A 92 10.56 -7.54 -6.92
N ALA A 93 9.80 -8.52 -6.46
CA ALA A 93 8.74 -9.16 -7.24
C ALA A 93 7.49 -8.27 -7.17
N VAL A 94 7.10 -7.67 -8.30
CA VAL A 94 6.01 -6.69 -8.33
C VAL A 94 4.80 -7.24 -9.08
N GLU A 95 3.62 -6.96 -8.54
CA GLU A 95 2.33 -7.27 -9.15
C GLU A 95 1.44 -6.02 -9.06
N GLU A 96 0.81 -5.63 -10.16
CA GLU A 96 -0.20 -4.56 -10.18
C GLU A 96 -1.59 -5.19 -10.20
N ILE A 97 -2.48 -4.75 -9.31
CA ILE A 97 -3.83 -5.32 -9.18
C ILE A 97 -4.89 -4.21 -9.14
N ASP A 98 -6.13 -4.57 -9.46
CA ASP A 98 -7.29 -3.77 -9.02
C ASP A 98 -7.43 -3.93 -7.50
N GLY A 99 -7.28 -2.82 -6.78
CA GLY A 99 -7.36 -2.78 -5.32
C GLY A 99 -8.78 -2.91 -4.76
N HIS A 100 -9.80 -3.05 -5.62
CA HIS A 100 -11.19 -3.34 -5.23
C HIS A 100 -11.67 -4.74 -5.64
N ASP A 101 -10.83 -5.51 -6.34
CA ASP A 101 -11.11 -6.92 -6.65
C ASP A 101 -10.57 -7.81 -5.53
N MET A 102 -11.49 -8.32 -4.69
CA MET A 102 -11.13 -9.19 -3.57
C MET A 102 -10.48 -10.51 -4.00
N GLU A 103 -10.81 -11.02 -5.20
CA GLU A 103 -10.17 -12.22 -5.72
C GLU A 103 -8.71 -11.93 -6.09
N ALA A 104 -8.45 -10.79 -6.74
CA ALA A 104 -7.10 -10.33 -7.04
C ALA A 104 -6.28 -10.10 -5.77
N ILE A 105 -6.85 -9.44 -4.76
CA ILE A 105 -6.19 -9.22 -3.46
C ILE A 105 -5.84 -10.55 -2.80
N CYS A 106 -6.78 -11.49 -2.72
CA CYS A 106 -6.54 -12.79 -2.09
C CYS A 106 -5.45 -13.60 -2.82
N ARG A 107 -5.46 -13.62 -4.16
CA ARG A 107 -4.41 -14.26 -4.95
C ARG A 107 -3.05 -13.61 -4.69
N ALA A 108 -2.98 -12.28 -4.69
CA ALA A 108 -1.74 -11.54 -4.48
C ALA A 108 -1.16 -11.73 -3.06
N LEU A 109 -1.99 -11.92 -2.03
CA LEU A 109 -1.56 -12.15 -0.65
C LEU A 109 -1.29 -13.63 -0.31
N SER A 110 -1.62 -14.55 -1.22
CA SER A 110 -1.40 -15.99 -1.04
C SER A 110 0.09 -16.33 -0.86
N THR A 111 0.37 -17.42 -0.15
CA THR A 111 1.72 -18.01 -0.08
C THR A 111 2.22 -18.48 -1.44
N ASP A 112 1.32 -18.85 -2.35
CA ASP A 112 1.68 -19.29 -3.70
C ASP A 112 2.25 -18.16 -4.56
N ALA A 113 2.00 -16.91 -4.16
CA ALA A 113 2.48 -15.73 -4.85
C ALA A 113 3.85 -15.24 -4.33
N ILE A 114 4.50 -15.99 -3.44
CA ILE A 114 5.85 -15.70 -2.93
C ILE A 114 6.88 -16.06 -3.99
N THR A 115 7.80 -15.13 -4.25
CA THR A 115 8.99 -15.39 -5.08
C THR A 115 10.21 -15.59 -4.18
N PRO A 116 10.81 -16.80 -4.12
CA PRO A 116 11.94 -17.06 -3.23
C PRO A 116 13.09 -16.07 -3.42
N GLY A 117 13.62 -15.57 -2.31
CA GLY A 117 14.73 -14.60 -2.29
C GLY A 117 14.38 -13.19 -2.77
N ARG A 118 13.11 -12.88 -3.08
CA ARG A 118 12.68 -11.53 -3.50
C ARG A 118 11.51 -11.04 -2.64
N PRO A 119 11.63 -9.86 -2.01
CA PRO A 119 10.47 -9.23 -1.36
C PRO A 119 9.38 -8.93 -2.40
N LYS A 120 8.12 -8.96 -1.97
CA LYS A 120 6.96 -8.74 -2.84
C LYS A 120 6.43 -7.32 -2.69
N CYS A 121 6.12 -6.66 -3.81
CA CYS A 121 5.32 -5.45 -3.83
C CYS A 121 4.02 -5.68 -4.58
N ILE A 122 2.91 -5.24 -4.00
CA ILE A 122 1.61 -5.16 -4.64
C ILE A 122 1.32 -3.68 -4.86
N VAL A 123 1.22 -3.24 -6.11
CA VAL A 123 0.71 -1.91 -6.44
C VAL A 123 -0.80 -2.04 -6.64
N ALA A 124 -1.57 -1.68 -5.62
CA ALA A 124 -3.02 -1.78 -5.63
C ALA A 124 -3.62 -0.48 -6.21
N HIS A 125 -4.20 -0.55 -7.39
CA HIS A 125 -4.90 0.57 -8.01
C HIS A 125 -6.26 0.74 -7.34
N THR A 126 -6.39 1.77 -6.51
CA THR A 126 -7.61 2.02 -5.72
C THR A 126 -8.23 3.37 -6.10
N ASN A 127 -9.38 3.69 -5.48
CA ASN A 127 -10.03 4.99 -5.55
C ASN A 127 -10.21 5.46 -4.11
N LYS A 128 -9.64 6.61 -3.76
CA LYS A 128 -9.80 7.16 -2.41
C LYS A 128 -11.28 7.47 -2.17
N GLY A 129 -11.84 7.00 -1.07
CA GLY A 129 -13.27 7.12 -0.79
C GLY A 129 -14.16 6.18 -1.61
N HIS A 130 -13.63 5.07 -2.13
CA HIS A 130 -14.40 4.06 -2.86
C HIS A 130 -15.65 3.61 -2.10
N GLY A 131 -16.74 3.39 -2.84
CA GLY A 131 -18.05 3.01 -2.30
C GLY A 131 -18.90 4.19 -1.81
N ILE A 132 -18.36 5.42 -1.77
CA ILE A 132 -19.10 6.61 -1.35
C ILE A 132 -18.98 7.70 -2.43
N SER A 133 -20.10 8.05 -3.05
CA SER A 133 -20.20 8.87 -4.25
C SER A 133 -19.53 10.24 -4.10
N PHE A 134 -19.76 10.93 -2.98
CA PHE A 134 -19.25 12.28 -2.75
C PHE A 134 -17.80 12.32 -2.24
N MET A 135 -17.26 11.18 -1.79
CA MET A 135 -15.86 11.04 -1.34
C MET A 135 -14.93 10.53 -2.44
N SER A 136 -15.46 9.75 -3.38
CA SER A 136 -14.67 9.06 -4.41
C SER A 136 -13.88 10.03 -5.28
N ASP A 137 -12.58 9.74 -5.46
CA ASP A 137 -11.60 10.54 -6.24
C ASP A 137 -11.56 12.05 -5.89
N ASN A 138 -11.79 12.38 -4.61
CA ASN A 138 -11.87 13.78 -4.17
C ASN A 138 -10.84 14.11 -3.08
N VAL A 139 -9.87 14.98 -3.41
CA VAL A 139 -8.79 15.42 -2.51
C VAL A 139 -9.28 16.07 -1.21
N ALA A 140 -10.45 16.70 -1.23
CA ALA A 140 -11.02 17.38 -0.06
C ALA A 140 -11.40 16.38 1.04
N TRP A 141 -11.60 15.11 0.71
CA TRP A 141 -12.00 14.06 1.64
C TRP A 141 -10.83 13.30 2.27
N HIS A 142 -9.59 13.75 2.07
CA HIS A 142 -8.43 13.12 2.70
C HIS A 142 -8.48 13.16 4.25
N HIS A 143 -9.01 14.24 4.83
CA HIS A 143 -9.03 14.45 6.28
C HIS A 143 -10.33 15.11 6.79
N LYS A 144 -11.34 15.24 5.93
CA LYS A 144 -12.61 15.86 6.30
C LYS A 144 -13.49 14.88 7.07
N VAL A 145 -14.18 15.40 8.08
CA VAL A 145 -15.16 14.63 8.86
C VAL A 145 -16.55 14.81 8.23
N PRO A 146 -17.28 13.71 7.92
CA PRO A 146 -18.65 13.80 7.42
C PRO A 146 -19.58 14.47 8.43
N ASN A 147 -20.51 15.29 7.97
CA ASN A 147 -21.64 15.71 8.80
C ASN A 147 -22.71 14.60 8.89
N GLU A 148 -23.76 14.83 9.68
CA GLU A 148 -24.82 13.83 9.90
C GLU A 148 -25.55 13.42 8.60
N GLU A 149 -25.81 14.36 7.69
CA GLU A 149 -26.47 14.09 6.40
C GLU A 149 -25.57 13.23 5.50
N GLN A 150 -24.30 13.62 5.37
CA GLN A 150 -23.29 12.90 4.59
C GLN A 150 -23.03 11.50 5.15
N TYR A 151 -23.06 11.34 6.47
CA TYR A 151 -22.96 10.03 7.10
C TYR A 151 -24.13 9.12 6.69
N ARG A 152 -25.37 9.61 6.79
CA ARG A 152 -26.56 8.83 6.39
C ARG A 152 -26.52 8.46 4.91
N GLN A 153 -26.10 9.39 4.04
CA GLN A 153 -25.93 9.11 2.61
C GLN A 153 -24.87 8.02 2.38
N ALA A 154 -23.68 8.16 2.99
CA ALA A 154 -22.60 7.18 2.85
C ALA A 154 -23.02 5.77 3.31
N MET A 155 -23.74 5.68 4.43
CA MET A 155 -24.24 4.39 4.92
C MET A 155 -25.26 3.76 3.96
N ALA A 156 -26.17 4.55 3.39
CA ALA A 156 -27.14 4.04 2.41
C ALA A 156 -26.45 3.52 1.14
N GLU A 157 -25.45 4.24 0.62
CA GLU A 157 -24.67 3.83 -0.55
C GLU A 157 -23.88 2.53 -0.30
N LEU A 158 -23.27 2.39 0.89
CA LEU A 158 -22.55 1.17 1.27
C LEU A 158 -23.49 -0.04 1.44
N GLU A 159 -24.68 0.16 2.01
CA GLU A 159 -25.69 -0.90 2.13
C GLU A 159 -26.20 -1.37 0.76
N GLU A 160 -26.39 -0.43 -0.18
CA GLU A 160 -26.80 -0.77 -1.54
C GLU A 160 -25.73 -1.57 -2.29
N ALA A 161 -24.44 -1.26 -2.09
CA ALA A 161 -23.35 -1.94 -2.75
C ALA A 161 -23.15 -3.41 -2.31
N ILE A 162 -23.69 -3.80 -1.15
CA ILE A 162 -23.60 -5.16 -0.60
C ILE A 162 -24.79 -6.04 -1.03
N ARG A 163 -25.88 -5.44 -1.53
CA ARG A 163 -27.07 -6.16 -2.00
C ARG A 163 -26.90 -6.77 -3.38
#